data_AF-A0A482VEG8-F1
#
_entry.id   AF-A0A482VEG8-F1
#
_cell.length_a   1.000
_cell.length_b   1.000
_cell.length_c   1.000
_cell.angle_alpha   90.00
_cell.angle_beta   90.00
_cell.angle_gamma   90.00
#
_symmetry.space_group_name_H-M   'P 1'
#
loop_
_entity.id
_entity.type
_entity.pdbx_description
1 polymer ?
#
loop_
_entity_poly.entity_id
_entity_poly.type
_entity_poly.pdbx_seq_one_letter_code
_entity_poly.pdbx_strand_id
1 'polypeptide(L)'
;ELITTLYIGFLGLIFASFLVFLAEKDITLCTVGYGDMVPETWQGKIIASFCALLGISFFALPAGILGSGFALKVQQQQRQKHMIRRRQPAAMLIQSLWRCYAADEHSLSVATWKIHQVPLPSPPS
;
A
#
# COMPACT_ATOMS: atom_id res chain seq x y z
N GLU A 1 -0.49 -14.49 -0.61
CA GLU A 1 0.11 -14.23 -1.94
C GLU A 1 1.56 -13.81 -1.84
N LEU A 2 1.90 -12.67 -1.24
CA LEU A 2 3.31 -12.25 -1.07
C LEU A 2 4.16 -13.28 -0.30
N ILE A 3 3.60 -13.88 0.75
CA ILE A 3 4.25 -14.93 1.56
C ILE A 3 4.53 -16.19 0.73
N THR A 4 3.63 -16.54 -0.20
CA THR A 4 3.79 -17.69 -1.10
C THR A 4 4.88 -17.44 -2.13
N THR A 5 4.95 -16.23 -2.69
CA THR A 5 6.00 -15.82 -3.64
C THR A 5 7.38 -15.77 -2.97
N LEU A 6 7.45 -15.31 -1.73
CA LEU A 6 8.66 -15.31 -0.92
C LEU A 6 9.13 -16.73 -0.61
N TYR A 7 8.19 -17.61 -0.25
CA TYR A 7 8.47 -19.01 0.06
C TYR A 7 8.99 -19.79 -1.16
N ILE A 8 8.41 -19.58 -2.34
CA ILE A 8 8.84 -20.23 -3.59
C ILE A 8 10.20 -19.69 -4.06
N GLY A 9 10.44 -18.38 -3.95
CA GLY A 9 11.75 -17.78 -4.29
C GLY A 9 12.87 -18.27 -3.35
N PHE A 10 12.55 -18.43 -2.06
CA PHE A 10 13.45 -18.99 -1.06
C PHE A 10 13.78 -20.47 -1.32
N LEU A 11 12.78 -21.27 -1.70
CA LEU A 11 12.99 -22.67 -2.08
C LEU A 11 13.86 -22.81 -3.34
N GLY A 12 13.69 -21.91 -4.31
CA GLY A 12 14.52 -21.85 -5.53
C GLY A 12 15.99 -21.50 -5.26
N LEU A 13 16.24 -20.58 -4.33
CA LEU A 13 17.61 -20.25 -3.87
C LEU A 13 18.27 -21.42 -3.14
N ILE A 14 17.52 -22.11 -2.29
CA ILE A 14 18.00 -23.31 -1.58
C ILE A 14 18.38 -24.39 -2.58
N PHE A 15 17.56 -24.62 -3.60
CA PHE A 15 17.85 -25.62 -4.63
C PHE A 15 19.06 -25.23 -5.51
N ALA A 16 19.17 -23.97 -5.91
CA ALA A 16 20.31 -23.46 -6.69
C ALA A 16 21.63 -23.52 -5.90
N SER A 17 21.59 -23.19 -4.61
CA SER A 17 22.75 -23.26 -3.73
C SER A 17 23.18 -24.70 -3.46
N PHE A 18 22.22 -25.64 -3.40
CA PHE A 18 22.51 -27.07 -3.24
C PHE A 18 23.19 -27.67 -4.48
N LEU A 19 22.80 -27.24 -5.69
CA LEU A 19 23.47 -27.67 -6.94
C LEU A 19 24.90 -27.12 -7.06
N VAL A 20 25.15 -25.89 -6.62
CA VAL A 20 26.52 -25.33 -6.56
C VAL A 20 27.38 -26.10 -5.57
N PHE A 21 26.82 -26.46 -4.40
CA PHE A 21 27.50 -27.28 -3.39
C PHE A 21 27.88 -28.67 -3.91
N LEU A 22 27.01 -29.33 -4.70
CA LEU A 22 27.34 -30.61 -5.32
C LEU A 22 28.44 -30.51 -6.39
N ALA A 23 28.44 -29.43 -7.17
CA ALA A 23 29.45 -29.20 -8.21
C ALA A 23 30.86 -28.98 -7.63
N GLU A 24 30.99 -28.27 -6.52
CA GLU A 24 32.26 -28.13 -5.77
C GLU A 24 32.66 -29.44 -5.05
N LYS A 25 31.67 -30.27 -4.68
CA LYS A 25 31.90 -31.52 -3.95
C LYS A 25 32.54 -32.61 -4.83
N ASP A 26 32.18 -32.71 -6.10
CA ASP A 26 32.84 -33.64 -7.05
C ASP A 26 34.35 -33.31 -7.20
N ILE A 27 34.71 -32.02 -7.18
CA ILE A 27 36.11 -31.55 -7.22
C ILE A 27 36.88 -32.00 -5.96
N THR A 28 36.20 -32.06 -4.80
CA THR A 28 36.79 -32.47 -3.51
C THR A 28 36.91 -34.00 -3.37
N LEU A 29 35.95 -34.75 -3.93
CA LEU A 29 35.97 -36.23 -3.97
C LEU A 29 37.13 -36.76 -4.83
N CYS A 30 37.64 -35.96 -5.77
CA CYS A 30 38.87 -36.22 -6.52
C CYS A 30 40.18 -35.89 -5.76
N THR A 31 40.15 -35.70 -4.42
CA THR A 31 41.30 -35.62 -3.49
C THR A 31 42.18 -34.35 -3.53
N VAL A 32 41.62 -33.18 -3.83
CA VAL A 32 42.38 -31.91 -3.92
C VAL A 32 42.17 -30.95 -2.72
N GLY A 33 41.17 -31.20 -1.85
CA GLY A 33 40.61 -30.26 -0.85
C GLY A 33 41.53 -29.23 -0.15
N TYR A 34 41.13 -27.95 -0.20
CA TYR A 34 41.89 -26.79 0.31
C TYR A 34 41.24 -25.97 1.44
N GLY A 35 40.00 -26.23 1.87
CA GLY A 35 39.45 -25.66 3.12
C GLY A 35 39.05 -24.16 3.15
N ASP A 36 39.47 -23.33 2.19
CA ASP A 36 39.14 -21.90 2.10
C ASP A 36 38.15 -21.59 0.95
N MET A 37 36.99 -22.25 0.92
CA MET A 37 36.12 -22.31 -0.28
C MET A 37 35.25 -21.06 -0.50
N VAL A 38 35.86 -20.02 -1.06
CA VAL A 38 35.22 -19.24 -2.12
C VAL A 38 35.30 -20.05 -3.41
N PRO A 39 34.29 -20.00 -4.31
CA PRO A 39 34.45 -20.65 -5.60
C PRO A 39 35.68 -20.04 -6.26
N GLU A 40 36.80 -20.75 -6.34
CA GLU A 40 38.03 -20.25 -6.96
C GLU A 40 37.91 -20.30 -8.49
N THR A 41 37.09 -21.22 -8.97
CA THR A 41 36.79 -21.39 -10.39
C THR A 41 36.00 -20.21 -10.91
N TRP A 42 36.38 -19.73 -12.10
CA TRP A 42 35.67 -18.65 -12.80
C TRP A 42 34.17 -18.95 -12.94
N GLN A 43 33.84 -20.22 -13.16
CA GLN A 43 32.46 -20.70 -13.31
C GLN A 43 31.67 -20.62 -11.98
N GLY A 44 32.27 -21.04 -10.86
CA GLY A 44 31.64 -20.95 -9.54
C GLY A 44 31.43 -19.50 -9.10
N LYS A 45 32.38 -18.58 -9.39
CA LYS A 45 32.25 -17.14 -9.08
C LYS A 45 31.08 -16.51 -9.82
N ILE A 46 30.89 -16.85 -11.09
CA ILE A 46 29.77 -16.34 -11.90
C ILE A 46 28.43 -16.84 -11.36
N ILE A 47 28.32 -18.14 -11.06
CA ILE A 47 27.06 -18.72 -10.57
C ILE A 47 26.72 -18.16 -9.19
N ALA A 48 27.70 -18.02 -8.30
CA ALA A 48 27.52 -17.41 -6.99
C ALA A 48 27.09 -15.94 -7.08
N SER A 49 27.70 -15.16 -7.98
CA SER A 49 27.34 -13.76 -8.20
C SER A 49 25.91 -13.62 -8.75
N PHE A 50 25.51 -14.46 -9.70
CA PHE A 50 24.15 -14.43 -10.24
C PHE A 50 23.11 -14.84 -9.19
N CYS A 51 23.41 -15.88 -8.40
CA CYS A 51 22.53 -16.33 -7.31
C CYS A 51 22.38 -15.26 -6.22
N ALA A 52 23.47 -14.55 -5.90
CA ALA A 52 23.45 -13.43 -4.97
C ALA A 52 22.58 -12.27 -5.47
N LEU A 53 22.72 -11.86 -6.74
CA LEU A 53 21.90 -10.80 -7.34
C LEU A 53 20.41 -11.16 -7.36
N LEU A 54 20.09 -12.40 -7.73
CA LEU A 54 18.73 -12.91 -7.73
C LEU A 54 18.16 -13.00 -6.31
N GLY A 55 18.96 -13.46 -5.34
CA GLY A 55 18.58 -13.52 -3.93
C GLY A 55 18.24 -12.15 -3.35
N ILE A 56 19.09 -11.16 -3.59
CA ILE A 56 18.88 -9.78 -3.12
C ILE A 56 17.63 -9.17 -3.77
N SER A 57 17.46 -9.39 -5.08
CA SER A 57 16.32 -8.85 -5.83
C SER A 57 14.98 -9.43 -5.35
N PHE A 58 14.91 -10.74 -5.11
CA PHE A 58 13.71 -11.39 -4.58
C PHE A 58 13.37 -10.96 -3.16
N PHE A 59 14.39 -10.66 -2.35
CA PHE A 59 14.18 -10.15 -0.99
C PHE A 59 13.76 -8.67 -0.97
N ALA A 60 14.13 -7.90 -1.99
CA ALA A 60 13.74 -6.51 -2.14
C ALA A 60 12.27 -6.33 -2.60
N LEU A 61 11.73 -7.28 -3.36
CA LEU A 61 10.37 -7.20 -3.91
C LEU A 61 9.26 -7.08 -2.84
N PRO A 62 9.26 -7.87 -1.74
CA PRO A 62 8.30 -7.69 -0.64
C PRO A 62 8.33 -6.30 -0.02
N ALA A 63 9.52 -5.76 0.22
CA ALA A 63 9.68 -4.41 0.75
C ALA A 63 9.17 -3.34 -0.25
N GLY A 64 9.45 -3.51 -1.54
CA GLY A 64 8.98 -2.63 -2.60
C GLY A 64 7.45 -2.66 -2.78
N ILE A 65 6.84 -3.84 -2.69
CA ILE A 65 5.38 -4.01 -2.79
C ILE A 65 4.67 -3.36 -1.58
N LEU A 66 5.20 -3.54 -0.38
CA LEU A 66 4.65 -2.90 0.80
C LEU A 66 4.81 -1.37 0.75
N GLY A 67 5.99 -0.88 0.39
CA GLY A 67 6.25 0.56 0.27
C GLY A 67 5.35 1.24 -0.76
N SER A 68 5.21 0.63 -1.94
CA SER A 68 4.32 1.14 -2.99
C SER A 68 2.83 1.04 -2.61
N GLY A 69 2.42 -0.03 -1.94
CA GLY A 69 1.05 -0.19 -1.42
C GLY A 69 0.67 0.88 -0.41
N PHE A 70 1.56 1.22 0.53
CA PHE A 70 1.34 2.31 1.47
C PHE A 70 1.31 3.68 0.78
N ALA A 71 2.23 3.94 -0.15
CA ALA A 71 2.26 5.19 -0.90
C ALA A 71 0.96 5.43 -1.69
N LEU A 72 0.47 4.40 -2.39
CA LEU A 72 -0.79 4.46 -3.14
C LEU A 72 -1.99 4.70 -2.21
N LYS A 73 -2.04 4.02 -1.07
CA LYS A 73 -3.14 4.20 -0.10
C LYS A 73 -3.16 5.62 0.48
N VAL A 74 -1.99 6.18 0.80
CA VAL A 74 -1.87 7.57 1.28
C VAL A 74 -2.33 8.55 0.21
N GLN A 75 -1.89 8.35 -1.04
CA GLN A 75 -2.30 9.19 -2.17
C GLN A 75 -3.82 9.11 -2.42
N GLN A 76 -4.41 7.92 -2.36
CA GLN A 76 -5.85 7.72 -2.46
C GLN A 76 -6.61 8.39 -1.31
N GLN A 77 -6.11 8.28 -0.08
CA GLN A 77 -6.71 8.92 1.09
C GLN A 77 -6.68 10.44 0.99
N GLN A 78 -5.61 11.03 0.42
CA GLN A 78 -5.58 12.47 0.14
C GLN A 78 -6.62 12.88 -0.91
N ARG A 79 -6.79 12.10 -1.99
CA ARG A 79 -7.84 12.36 -3.01
C ARG A 79 -9.25 12.28 -2.40
N GLN A 80 -9.48 11.30 -1.53
CA GLN A 80 -10.75 11.15 -0.79
C GLN A 80 -11.02 12.35 0.13
N LYS A 81 -10.00 12.88 0.83
CA LYS A 81 -10.14 14.10 1.66
C LYS A 81 -10.61 15.30 0.83
N HIS A 82 -10.12 15.49 -0.40
CA HIS A 82 -10.63 16.55 -1.29
C HIS A 82 -12.10 16.36 -1.64
N MET A 83 -12.53 15.11 -1.92
CA MET A 83 -13.94 14.81 -2.20
C MET A 83 -14.83 15.02 -0.98
N ILE A 84 -14.38 14.62 0.22
CA ILE A 84 -15.14 14.78 1.47
C ILE A 84 -15.30 16.26 1.81
N ARG A 85 -14.27 17.09 1.61
CA ARG A 85 -14.35 18.55 1.80
C ARG A 85 -15.42 19.21 0.93
N ARG A 86 -15.74 18.64 -0.24
CA ARG A 86 -16.81 19.14 -1.12
C ARG A 86 -18.24 18.83 -0.63
N ARG A 87 -18.41 17.94 0.34
CA ARG A 87 -19.75 17.59 0.86
C ARG A 87 -20.40 18.74 1.61
N GLN A 88 -19.62 19.46 2.42
CA GLN A 88 -20.11 20.61 3.19
C GLN A 88 -20.66 21.75 2.31
N PRO A 89 -19.92 22.27 1.30
CA PRO A 89 -20.46 23.29 0.41
C PRO A 89 -21.63 22.81 -0.44
N ALA A 90 -21.66 21.54 -0.84
CA ALA A 90 -22.82 20.97 -1.52
C ALA A 90 -24.08 20.97 -0.63
N ALA A 91 -23.95 20.59 0.64
CA ALA A 91 -25.03 20.65 1.60
C ALA A 91 -25.51 22.09 1.83
N MET A 92 -24.59 23.05 1.95
CA MET A 92 -24.93 24.47 2.08
C MET A 92 -25.69 24.99 0.86
N LEU A 93 -25.29 24.59 -0.35
CA LEU A 93 -26.00 24.97 -1.57
C LEU A 93 -27.44 24.46 -1.56
N ILE A 94 -27.63 23.17 -1.25
CA ILE A 94 -28.96 22.55 -1.16
C ILE A 94 -29.81 23.25 -0.09
N GLN A 95 -29.24 23.55 1.08
CA GLN A 95 -29.93 24.26 2.16
C GLN A 95 -30.32 25.69 1.76
N SER A 96 -29.43 26.42 1.07
CA SER A 96 -29.72 27.77 0.59
C SER A 96 -30.82 27.78 -0.47
N LEU A 97 -30.80 26.82 -1.41
CA LEU A 97 -31.86 26.64 -2.41
C LEU A 97 -33.20 26.35 -1.76
N TRP A 98 -33.25 25.47 -0.76
CA TRP A 98 -34.47 25.20 0.00
C TRP A 98 -35.00 26.46 0.71
N ARG A 99 -34.12 27.24 1.33
CA ARG A 99 -34.50 28.50 1.99
C ARG A 99 -35.07 29.52 1.00
N CYS A 100 -34.49 29.65 -0.19
CA CYS A 100 -35.03 30.51 -1.24
C CYS A 100 -36.40 30.03 -1.71
N TYR A 101 -36.58 28.72 -1.93
CA TYR A 101 -37.86 28.13 -2.33
C TYR A 101 -38.95 28.26 -1.25
N ALA A 102 -38.59 28.12 0.02
CA ALA A 102 -39.53 28.26 1.14
C ALA A 102 -39.97 29.71 1.40
N ALA A 103 -39.22 30.69 0.87
CA ALA A 103 -39.53 32.12 0.94
C ALA A 103 -40.39 32.63 -0.22
N ASP A 104 -40.62 31.80 -1.24
CA ASP A 104 -41.54 32.11 -2.33
C ASP A 104 -42.99 32.15 -1.82
N GLU A 105 -43.78 33.11 -2.31
CA GLU A 105 -45.13 33.42 -1.82
C GLU A 105 -46.14 32.29 -2.10
N HIS A 106 -45.88 31.49 -3.13
CA HIS A 106 -46.66 30.30 -3.48
C HIS A 106 -46.28 29.04 -2.67
N SER A 107 -45.29 29.12 -1.78
CA SER A 107 -44.73 27.96 -1.07
C SER A 107 -45.56 27.51 0.13
N LEU A 108 -46.04 26.26 0.11
CA LEU A 108 -46.90 25.67 1.16
C LEU A 108 -46.12 25.22 2.43
N SER A 109 -44.84 25.58 2.55
CA SER A 109 -43.93 25.02 3.57
C SER A 109 -44.06 25.71 4.94
N VAL A 110 -45.20 25.51 5.61
CA VAL A 110 -45.50 26.08 6.95
C VAL A 110 -44.52 25.60 8.04
N ALA A 111 -43.97 24.38 7.90
CA ALA A 111 -43.03 23.80 8.86
C ALA A 111 -41.69 24.56 8.95
N THR A 112 -41.25 25.19 7.85
CA THR A 112 -39.99 25.95 7.82
C THR A 112 -40.08 27.23 8.67
N TRP A 113 -41.25 27.87 8.69
CA TRP A 113 -41.47 29.15 9.37
C TRP A 113 -41.89 29.01 10.84
N LYS A 114 -42.48 27.87 11.23
CA LYS A 114 -42.95 27.60 12.60
C LYS A 114 -41.90 27.79 13.69
N ILE A 115 -40.63 27.48 13.42
CA ILE A 115 -39.52 27.63 14.38
C ILE A 115 -39.21 29.10 14.67
N HIS A 116 -39.40 29.99 13.70
CA HIS A 116 -39.14 31.42 13.85
C HIS A 116 -40.32 32.21 14.43
N GLN A 117 -41.49 31.56 14.53
CA GLN A 117 -42.69 32.14 15.14
C GLN A 117 -42.75 31.92 16.67
N VAL A 118 -41.78 31.20 17.25
CA VAL A 118 -41.69 31.02 18.71
C VAL A 118 -41.15 32.30 19.34
N PRO A 119 -41.89 32.96 20.26
CA PRO A 119 -41.43 34.17 20.94
C PRO A 119 -40.19 33.87 21.79
N LEU A 120 -39.18 34.75 21.73
CA LEU A 120 -38.02 34.64 22.62
C LEU A 120 -38.45 34.88 24.07
N PRO A 121 -37.93 34.10 25.04
CA PRO A 121 -38.21 34.35 26.45
C PRO A 121 -37.68 35.74 26.83
N SER A 122 -38.50 36.52 27.53
CA SER A 122 -38.13 37.85 28.00
C SER A 122 -36.92 37.79 28.94
N PRO A 123 -35.98 38.75 28.85
CA PRO A 123 -34.80 38.76 29.71
C PRO A 123 -35.19 38.84 31.19
N PRO A 124 -34.45 38.17 32.09
CA PRO A 124 -34.74 38.21 33.52
C PRO A 124 -34.51 39.63 34.05
N SER A 125 -35.50 40.12 34.81
CA SER A 125 -35.52 41.42 35.49
C SER A 125 -34.54 41.51 36.64
#